data_AF-A0AAJ6KXY7-F1
#
_entry.id   AF-A0AAJ6KXY7-F1
#
_cell.length_a   1.000
_cell.length_b   1.000
_cell.length_c   1.000
_cell.angle_alpha   90.00
_cell.angle_beta   90.00
_cell.angle_gamma   90.00
#
_symmetry.space_group_name_H-M   'P 1'
#
loop_
_entity.id
_entity.type
_entity.pdbx_description
1 polymer ?
#
loop_
_entity_poly.entity_id
_entity_poly.type
_entity_poly.pdbx_seq_one_letter_code
_entity_poly.pdbx_strand_id
1 'polypeptide(L)'
;MTQTAQEKFEAWHLTRFPGASLSKRTNGEYINLYVGMCWIGWSASSETLVVELPAVEAWDNDGRLDREKDDTADCAIGLVPVIDVRNALTELGIPFKATA
;
A
#
# COMPACT_ATOMS: atom_id res chain seq x y z
N MET A 1 15.53 2.87 -11.68
CA MET A 1 14.26 3.36 -12.26
C MET A 1 13.13 2.65 -11.56
N THR A 2 12.17 3.39 -11.01
CA THR A 2 10.99 2.82 -10.35
C THR A 2 10.01 2.37 -11.43
N GLN A 3 9.63 1.09 -11.44
CA GLN A 3 8.62 0.58 -12.37
C GLN A 3 7.25 1.17 -12.05
N THR A 4 6.55 1.62 -13.08
CA THR A 4 5.16 2.05 -13.02
C THR A 4 4.24 0.89 -12.64
N ALA A 5 3.06 1.20 -12.10
CA ALA A 5 2.05 0.19 -11.76
C ALA A 5 1.66 -0.66 -13.00
N GLN A 6 1.64 -0.04 -14.18
CA GLN A 6 1.32 -0.70 -15.43
C GLN A 6 2.41 -1.70 -15.83
N GLU A 7 3.69 -1.35 -15.72
CA GLU A 7 4.80 -2.28 -16.01
C GLU A 7 4.81 -3.48 -15.06
N LYS A 8 4.47 -3.27 -13.78
CA LYS A 8 4.34 -4.36 -12.80
C LYS A 8 3.22 -5.33 -13.17
N PHE A 9 2.07 -4.80 -13.58
CA PHE A 9 0.97 -5.60 -14.08
C PHE A 9 1.36 -6.39 -15.34
N GLU A 10 2.02 -5.76 -16.31
CA GLU A 10 2.41 -6.40 -17.56
C GLU A 10 3.39 -7.56 -17.33
N ALA A 11 4.37 -7.36 -16.45
CA ALA A 11 5.31 -8.41 -16.07
C ALA A 11 4.60 -9.59 -15.38
N TRP A 12 3.68 -9.31 -14.46
CA TRP A 12 2.85 -10.34 -13.82
C TRP A 12 1.99 -11.08 -14.85
N HIS A 13 1.33 -10.35 -15.75
CA HIS A 13 0.41 -10.92 -16.73
C HIS A 13 1.15 -11.83 -17.72
N LEU A 14 2.34 -11.45 -18.20
CA LEU A 14 3.15 -12.29 -19.08
C LEU A 14 3.71 -13.53 -18.36
N THR A 15 4.01 -13.42 -17.07
CA THR A 15 4.43 -14.58 -16.26
C THR A 15 3.29 -15.58 -16.12
N ARG A 16 2.05 -15.11 -15.92
CA ARG A 16 0.87 -15.96 -15.75
C ARG A 16 0.32 -16.50 -17.06
N PHE A 17 0.40 -15.70 -18.13
CA PHE A 17 -0.12 -15.98 -19.47
C PHE A 17 0.98 -15.76 -20.52
N PRO A 18 1.92 -16.70 -20.65
CA PRO A 18 3.00 -16.58 -21.64
C PRO A 18 2.45 -16.46 -23.06
N GLY A 19 2.93 -15.47 -23.81
CA GLY A 19 2.49 -15.22 -25.19
C GLY A 19 1.22 -14.37 -25.33
N ALA A 20 0.63 -13.87 -24.24
CA ALA A 20 -0.45 -12.91 -24.32
C ALA A 20 0.00 -11.61 -25.01
N SER A 21 -0.82 -11.11 -25.94
CA SER A 21 -0.57 -9.80 -26.55
C SER A 21 -0.99 -8.68 -25.61
N LEU A 22 -0.03 -7.79 -25.31
CA LEU A 22 -0.24 -6.57 -24.52
C LEU A 22 -0.38 -5.33 -25.42
N SER A 23 -0.80 -5.49 -26.68
CA SER A 23 -0.97 -4.35 -27.59
C SER A 23 -1.93 -3.32 -27.02
N LYS A 24 -1.54 -2.05 -27.13
CA LYS A 24 -2.28 -0.90 -26.62
C LYS A 24 -2.77 -0.01 -27.76
N ARG A 25 -3.88 0.68 -27.51
CA ARG A 25 -4.34 1.81 -28.30
C ARG A 25 -3.44 3.02 -28.04
N THR A 26 -3.61 4.07 -28.84
CA THR A 26 -2.88 5.34 -28.69
C THR A 26 -3.14 6.04 -27.34
N ASN A 27 -4.28 5.77 -26.70
CA ASN A 27 -4.61 6.26 -25.36
C ASN A 27 -4.02 5.41 -24.22
N GLY A 28 -3.27 4.35 -24.52
CA GLY A 28 -2.65 3.47 -23.52
C GLY A 28 -3.54 2.33 -23.01
N GLU A 29 -4.81 2.25 -23.43
CA GLU A 29 -5.69 1.13 -23.10
C GLU A 29 -5.32 -0.14 -23.86
N TYR A 30 -5.48 -1.29 -23.22
CA TYR A 30 -5.27 -2.58 -23.89
C TYR A 30 -6.32 -2.81 -24.98
N ILE A 31 -5.86 -3.25 -26.15
CA ILE A 31 -6.73 -3.63 -27.28
C ILE A 31 -7.51 -4.90 -26.93
N ASN A 32 -6.85 -5.84 -26.26
CA ASN A 32 -7.48 -7.07 -25.80
C ASN A 32 -8.33 -6.79 -24.55
N LEU A 33 -9.65 -6.99 -24.68
CA LEU A 33 -10.62 -6.78 -23.60
C LEU A 33 -10.28 -7.57 -22.33
N TYR A 34 -9.79 -8.80 -22.46
CA TYR A 34 -9.43 -9.64 -21.30
C TYR A 34 -8.31 -9.01 -20.49
N VAL A 35 -7.25 -8.55 -21.16
CA VAL A 35 -6.11 -7.87 -20.52
C VAL A 35 -6.58 -6.57 -19.87
N GLY A 36 -7.48 -5.82 -20.54
CA GLY A 36 -8.12 -4.63 -19.99
C GLY A 36 -8.88 -4.89 -18.68
N MET A 37 -9.69 -5.95 -18.64
CA MET A 37 -10.44 -6.33 -17.43
C MET A 37 -9.51 -6.75 -16.29
N CYS A 38 -8.45 -7.52 -16.58
CA CYS A 38 -7.44 -7.87 -15.59
C CYS A 38 -6.72 -6.64 -15.04
N TRP A 39 -6.41 -5.66 -15.90
CA TRP A 39 -5.79 -4.40 -15.49
C TRP A 39 -6.68 -3.59 -14.55
N ILE A 40 -7.99 -3.50 -14.83
CA ILE A 40 -8.95 -2.80 -13.96
C ILE A 40 -8.97 -3.45 -12.56
N GLY A 41 -9.09 -4.78 -12.49
CA GLY A 41 -9.08 -5.50 -11.22
C GLY A 41 -7.76 -5.35 -10.46
N TRP A 42 -6.64 -5.44 -11.18
CA TRP A 42 -5.30 -5.25 -10.61
C TRP A 42 -5.12 -3.84 -10.03
N SER A 43 -5.51 -2.83 -10.80
CA SER A 43 -5.42 -1.42 -10.39
C SER A 43 -6.26 -1.17 -9.15
N ALA A 44 -7.52 -1.62 -9.14
CA ALA A 44 -8.40 -1.50 -7.99
C ALA A 44 -7.82 -2.22 -6.75
N SER A 45 -7.23 -3.41 -6.91
CA SER A 45 -6.60 -4.14 -5.80
C SER A 45 -5.35 -3.44 -5.26
N SER A 46 -4.60 -2.75 -6.13
CA SER A 46 -3.40 -2.02 -5.75
C SER A 46 -3.74 -0.70 -5.04
N GLU A 47 -4.90 -0.13 -5.33
CA GLU A 47 -5.45 1.02 -4.60
C GLU A 47 -6.02 0.62 -3.22
N THR A 48 -6.37 -0.66 -3.02
CA THR A 48 -7.15 -1.13 -1.86
C THR A 48 -6.39 -1.99 -0.86
N LEU A 49 -5.06 -2.11 -0.94
CA LEU A 49 -4.30 -2.70 0.16
C LEU A 49 -4.19 -1.70 1.32
N VAL A 50 -5.31 -1.47 1.98
CA VAL A 50 -5.46 -0.58 3.12
C VAL A 50 -5.30 -1.41 4.37
N VAL A 51 -4.20 -1.20 5.09
CA VAL A 51 -4.05 -1.73 6.45
C VAL A 51 -4.79 -0.79 7.40
N GLU A 52 -5.77 -1.31 8.15
CA GLU A 52 -6.36 -0.58 9.27
C GLU A 52 -5.35 -0.58 10.43
N LEU A 53 -4.83 0.61 10.75
CA LEU A 53 -3.97 0.79 11.91
C LEU A 53 -4.72 1.63 12.95
N PRO A 54 -4.64 1.28 14.24
CA PRO A 54 -5.24 2.08 15.29
C PRO A 54 -4.72 3.54 15.22
N ALA A 55 -5.58 4.51 15.52
CA ALA A 55 -5.18 5.90 15.70
C ALA A 55 -4.12 5.98 16.80
N VAL A 56 -3.04 6.71 16.55
CA VAL A 56 -2.00 6.96 17.56
C VAL A 56 -2.62 7.68 18.76
N GLU A 57 -3.60 8.57 18.53
CA GLU A 57 -4.32 9.32 19.56
C GLU A 57 -5.21 8.44 20.46
N ALA A 58 -5.71 7.30 19.97
CA ALA A 58 -6.50 6.37 20.78
C ALA A 58 -5.67 5.62 21.84
N TRP A 59 -4.33 5.69 21.76
CA TRP A 59 -3.41 5.14 22.76
C TRP A 59 -2.85 6.23 23.68
N ASP A 60 -2.97 7.49 23.25
CA ASP A 60 -2.54 8.70 23.95
C ASP A 60 -3.62 9.24 24.91
N ASN A 61 -4.53 8.37 25.36
CA ASN A 61 -5.65 8.72 26.26
C ASN A 61 -5.23 9.27 27.64
N ASP A 62 -3.92 9.32 27.94
CA ASP A 62 -3.38 9.98 29.13
C ASP A 62 -2.95 11.44 28.90
N GLY A 63 -3.03 11.96 27.67
CA GLY A 63 -2.90 13.39 27.39
C GLY A 63 -1.54 14.02 27.72
N ARG A 64 -0.45 13.25 27.70
CA ARG A 64 0.90 13.72 28.06
C ARG A 64 1.79 13.91 26.83
N LEU A 65 1.47 14.91 26.02
CA LEU A 65 2.32 15.38 24.91
C LEU A 65 3.64 16.02 25.36
N ASP A 66 3.87 16.16 26.67
CA ASP A 66 5.05 16.78 27.28
C ASP A 66 5.99 15.77 27.97
N ARG A 67 5.74 14.47 27.89
CA ARG A 67 6.63 13.47 28.48
C ARG A 67 7.90 13.29 27.64
N GLU A 68 9.05 13.32 28.31
CA GLU A 68 10.34 12.93 27.72
C GLU A 68 10.23 11.51 27.15
N LYS A 69 10.57 11.35 25.86
CA LYS A 69 10.51 10.10 25.11
C LYS A 69 11.17 8.97 25.92
N ASP A 70 10.38 7.99 26.34
CA ASP A 70 10.84 6.83 27.11
C ASP A 70 10.55 5.58 26.30
N ASP A 71 11.55 5.15 25.54
CA ASP A 71 11.47 4.01 24.64
C ASP A 71 11.00 2.73 25.35
N THR A 72 11.23 2.59 26.66
CA THR A 72 10.82 1.39 27.42
C THR A 72 9.32 1.40 27.69
N ALA A 73 8.78 2.57 28.07
CA ALA A 73 7.35 2.75 28.28
C ALA A 73 6.57 2.70 26.96
N ASP A 74 7.10 3.33 25.91
CA ASP A 74 6.46 3.40 24.60
C ASP A 74 6.45 2.03 23.88
N CYS A 75 7.44 1.16 24.15
CA CYS A 75 7.42 -0.25 23.74
C CYS A 75 6.39 -1.07 24.52
N ALA A 76 6.27 -0.85 25.83
CA ALA A 76 5.39 -1.62 26.71
C ALA A 76 3.89 -1.38 26.43
N ILE A 77 3.54 -0.18 25.95
CA ILE A 77 2.18 0.19 25.58
C ILE A 77 1.87 0.00 24.08
N GLY A 78 2.82 -0.53 23.29
CA GLY A 78 2.58 -0.82 21.86
C GLY A 78 2.63 0.39 20.92
N LEU A 79 3.08 1.56 21.38
CA LEU A 79 3.19 2.79 20.57
C LEU A 79 4.34 2.71 19.56
N VAL A 80 5.52 2.23 19.98
CA VAL A 80 6.69 2.05 19.10
C VAL A 80 6.38 1.07 17.95
N PRO A 81 5.76 -0.11 18.18
CA PRO A 81 5.34 -1.00 17.10
C PRO A 81 4.42 -0.37 16.05
N VAL A 82 3.48 0.50 16.44
CA VAL A 82 2.52 1.13 15.51
C VAL A 82 3.20 2.20 14.65
N ILE A 83 4.08 3.01 15.24
CA ILE A 83 4.84 4.04 14.52
C ILE A 83 5.85 3.40 13.57
N ASP A 84 6.56 2.36 14.00
CA ASP A 84 7.51 1.62 13.17
C ASP A 84 6.82 0.96 11.97
N VAL A 85 5.62 0.39 12.18
CA VAL A 85 4.81 -0.17 11.09
C VAL A 85 4.33 0.92 10.13
N ARG A 86 3.89 2.09 10.62
CA ARG A 86 3.50 3.23 9.74
C ARG A 86 4.68 3.72 8.91
N ASN A 87 5.86 3.83 9.51
CA ASN A 87 7.08 4.26 8.82
C ASN A 87 7.47 3.23 7.76
N ALA A 88 7.50 1.93 8.11
CA ALA A 88 7.82 0.86 7.17
C ALA A 88 6.82 0.79 5.99
N LEU A 89 5.52 0.94 6.25
CA LEU A 89 4.51 0.99 5.18
C LEU A 89 4.68 2.23 4.29
N THR A 90 5.02 3.37 4.87
CA THR A 90 5.30 4.62 4.13
C THR A 90 6.53 4.48 3.24
N GLU A 91 7.62 3.91 3.76
CA GLU A 91 8.85 3.63 2.98
C GLU A 91 8.60 2.67 1.81
N LEU A 92 7.68 1.72 1.99
CA LEU A 92 7.25 0.79 0.94
C LEU A 92 6.17 1.37 0.01
N GLY A 93 5.69 2.59 0.27
CA GLY A 93 4.64 3.25 -0.51
C GLY A 93 3.28 2.57 -0.42
N ILE A 94 3.02 1.86 0.68
CA ILE A 94 1.76 1.14 0.92
C ILE A 94 0.78 2.11 1.59
N PRO A 95 -0.39 2.39 0.97
CA PRO A 95 -1.40 3.26 1.59
C PRO A 95 -2.03 2.57 2.80
N PHE A 96 -2.24 3.31 3.88
CA PHE A 96 -2.96 2.83 5.07
C PHE A 96 -3.95 3.90 5.55
N LYS A 97 -5.00 3.45 6.25
CA LYS A 97 -6.00 4.34 6.84
C LYS A 97 -5.92 4.25 8.35
N ALA A 98 -5.79 5.40 9.00
CA ALA A 98 -5.92 5.47 10.45
C ALA A 98 -7.41 5.34 10.80
N THR A 99 -7.75 4.39 11.67
CA THR A 99 -9.11 4.25 12.18
C THR A 99 -9.31 5.33 13.25
N ALA A 100 -10.30 6.21 13.04
CA ALA A 100 -10.67 7.28 13.96
C ALA A 100 -11.29 6.75 15.26
#